data_AF-A0A520GTX8-F1
#
_entry.id   AF-A0A520GTX8-F1
#
_cell.length_a   1.000
_cell.length_b   1.000
_cell.length_c   1.000
_cell.angle_alpha   90.00
_cell.angle_beta   90.00
_cell.angle_gamma   90.00
#
_symmetry.space_group_name_H-M   'P 1'
#
loop_
_entity.id
_entity.type
_entity.pdbx_description
1 polymer ?
#
loop_
_entity_poly.entity_id
_entity_poly.type
_entity_poly.pdbx_seq_one_letter_code
_entity_poly.pdbx_strand_id
1 'polypeptide(L)'
;GYAVLWTNPRGSTSYGAEFANLIDKAYPSADYDDLIAAVDAAIADGTADPDNLFVTGGSGGGVLTAWIVGKTNRFKAAATQKPVINWVSEALTMDNTLFTSRYWFAKLPWEDPMSYWNRSPLSLVGNVKTPTLVVVGSDDYRTPVSESEQYYAALQIRGVPTALVKVPGASHGGFTARPSQSAAKASAILAWFDRYRSGAAAAAAAGE
;
A
#
# COMPACT_ATOMS: atom_id res chain seq x y z
N GLY A 1 3.48 -21.26 7.70
CA GLY A 1 2.35 -20.30 7.60
C GLY A 1 2.87 -18.90 7.84
N TYR A 2 2.00 -17.88 7.75
CA TYR A 2 2.38 -16.48 8.02
C TYR A 2 1.90 -16.06 9.40
N ALA A 3 2.77 -15.46 10.22
CA ALA A 3 2.32 -14.63 11.33
C ALA A 3 1.73 -13.33 10.75
N VAL A 4 0.59 -12.88 11.28
CA VAL A 4 -0.09 -11.67 10.81
C VAL A 4 -0.01 -10.61 11.89
N LEU A 5 0.67 -9.50 11.57
CA LEU A 5 0.76 -8.32 12.41
C LEU A 5 -0.09 -7.20 11.82
N TRP A 6 -0.90 -6.57 12.66
CA TRP A 6 -1.64 -5.34 12.35
C TRP A 6 -1.69 -4.46 13.60
N THR A 7 -1.63 -3.15 13.42
CA THR A 7 -1.69 -2.19 14.52
C THR A 7 -2.51 -0.99 14.12
N ASN A 8 -2.89 -0.19 15.11
CA ASN A 8 -3.53 1.11 14.90
C ASN A 8 -2.44 2.20 15.04
N PRO A 9 -1.79 2.65 13.95
CA PRO A 9 -0.83 3.74 14.02
C PRO A 9 -1.54 5.06 14.37
N ARG A 10 -0.77 6.10 14.71
CA ARG A 10 -1.30 7.45 14.92
C ARG A 10 -2.21 7.87 13.76
N GLY A 11 -3.29 8.56 14.08
CA GLY A 11 -4.37 8.84 13.13
C GLY A 11 -5.51 7.82 13.11
N SER A 12 -5.33 6.65 13.74
CA SER A 12 -6.43 5.68 13.91
C SER A 12 -7.49 6.20 14.87
N THR A 13 -8.73 5.75 14.69
CA THR A 13 -9.87 6.13 15.54
C THR A 13 -9.94 5.27 16.81
N SER A 14 -10.79 5.66 17.77
CA SER A 14 -11.01 4.98 19.07
C SER A 14 -9.95 5.19 20.15
N TYR A 15 -8.96 6.07 19.91
CA TYR A 15 -7.91 6.47 20.88
C TYR A 15 -7.98 7.95 21.29
N GLY A 16 -9.10 8.62 21.02
CA GLY A 16 -9.30 10.05 21.30
C GLY A 16 -8.98 10.97 20.12
N ALA A 17 -9.52 12.18 20.16
CA ALA A 17 -9.41 13.15 19.06
C ALA A 17 -7.97 13.60 18.81
N GLU A 18 -7.17 13.74 19.86
CA GLU A 18 -5.75 14.10 19.74
C GLU A 18 -4.98 13.06 18.93
N PHE A 19 -5.09 11.78 19.29
CA PHE A 19 -4.43 10.69 18.58
C PHE A 19 -4.90 10.58 17.11
N ALA A 20 -6.20 10.74 16.86
CA ALA A 20 -6.76 10.70 15.51
C ALA A 20 -6.29 11.88 14.63
N ASN A 21 -6.03 13.05 15.23
CA ASN A 21 -5.60 14.24 14.49
C ASN A 21 -4.08 14.32 14.27
N LEU A 22 -3.28 13.36 14.77
CA LEU A 22 -1.84 13.32 14.53
C LEU A 22 -1.45 13.15 13.05
N ILE A 23 -2.41 12.80 12.19
CA ILE A 23 -2.24 12.73 10.73
C ILE A 23 -2.90 13.89 9.97
N ASP A 24 -3.51 14.86 10.67
CA ASP A 24 -4.19 16.01 10.02
C ASP A 24 -3.21 16.72 9.09
N LYS A 25 -3.57 16.80 7.81
CA LYS A 25 -2.75 17.37 6.73
C LYS A 25 -1.31 16.83 6.64
N ALA A 26 -1.03 15.70 7.27
CA ALA A 26 0.29 15.09 7.32
C ALA A 26 0.33 13.73 6.62
N TYR A 27 -0.79 13.02 6.52
CA TYR A 27 -0.82 11.67 5.94
C TYR A 27 -0.30 11.57 4.49
N PRO A 28 0.52 10.55 4.14
CA PRO A 28 1.29 9.68 5.06
C PRO A 28 2.44 10.44 5.73
N SER A 29 2.71 10.12 6.99
CA SER A 29 3.67 10.80 7.87
C SER A 29 4.35 9.81 8.84
N ALA A 30 4.35 10.12 10.14
CA ALA A 30 4.95 9.33 11.22
C ALA A 30 4.11 8.09 11.60
N ASP A 31 2.93 7.91 11.02
CA ASP A 31 2.22 6.64 11.00
C ASP A 31 3.03 5.52 10.30
N TYR A 32 3.95 5.88 9.41
CA TYR A 32 5.00 4.96 8.95
C TYR A 32 5.89 4.46 10.10
N ASP A 33 6.36 5.36 10.96
CA ASP A 33 7.30 5.02 12.03
C ASP A 33 6.63 4.10 13.06
N ASP A 34 5.35 4.34 13.38
CA ASP A 34 4.56 3.48 14.27
C ASP A 34 4.44 2.05 13.72
N LEU A 35 4.21 1.91 12.40
CA LEU A 35 4.12 0.61 11.74
C LEU A 35 5.47 -0.12 11.72
N ILE A 36 6.56 0.59 11.45
CA ILE A 36 7.90 0.00 11.47
C ILE A 36 8.31 -0.42 12.88
N ALA A 37 7.99 0.39 13.90
CA ALA A 37 8.25 0.05 15.29
C ALA A 37 7.49 -1.23 15.71
N ALA A 38 6.25 -1.42 15.23
CA ALA A 38 5.51 -2.65 15.48
C ALA A 38 6.19 -3.88 14.85
N VAL A 39 6.73 -3.74 13.63
CA VAL A 39 7.49 -4.82 12.98
C VAL A 39 8.77 -5.12 13.76
N ASP A 40 9.49 -4.10 14.22
CA ASP A 40 10.70 -4.26 15.02
C ASP A 40 10.42 -4.97 16.35
N ALA A 41 9.31 -4.63 17.01
CA ALA A 41 8.87 -5.30 18.22
C ALA A 41 8.55 -6.79 17.97
N ALA A 42 7.87 -7.11 16.87
CA ALA A 42 7.55 -8.51 16.53
C ALA A 42 8.81 -9.34 16.19
N ILE A 43 9.85 -8.73 15.62
CA ILE A 43 11.14 -9.38 15.38
C ILE A 43 11.87 -9.60 16.71
N ALA A 44 11.91 -8.58 17.57
CA ALA A 44 12.58 -8.67 18.87
C ALA A 44 11.96 -9.74 19.79
N ASP A 45 10.63 -9.91 19.72
CA ASP A 45 9.88 -10.96 20.41
C ASP A 45 10.07 -12.37 19.79
N GLY A 46 10.68 -12.47 18.60
CA GLY A 46 10.87 -13.73 17.90
C GLY A 46 9.63 -14.24 17.17
N THR A 47 8.53 -13.47 17.17
CA THR A 47 7.29 -13.78 16.43
C THR A 47 7.48 -13.63 14.92
N ALA A 48 8.29 -12.66 14.47
CA ALA A 48 8.56 -12.39 13.06
C ALA A 48 9.99 -12.74 12.65
N ASP A 49 10.13 -13.44 11.52
CA ASP A 49 11.41 -13.71 10.88
C ASP A 49 11.89 -12.48 10.08
N PRO A 50 13.03 -11.85 10.43
CA PRO A 50 13.55 -10.67 9.73
C PRO A 50 13.89 -10.93 8.26
N ASP A 51 14.14 -12.19 7.86
CA ASP A 51 14.44 -12.58 6.49
C ASP A 51 13.21 -12.93 5.65
N ASN A 52 12.01 -12.90 6.25
CA ASN A 52 10.75 -13.23 5.56
C ASN A 52 9.62 -12.25 5.94
N LEU A 53 9.89 -10.95 5.78
CA LEU A 53 8.91 -9.89 5.98
C LEU A 53 8.13 -9.56 4.70
N PHE A 54 6.81 -9.39 4.84
CA PHE A 54 5.90 -9.02 3.75
C PHE A 54 4.95 -7.92 4.22
N VAL A 55 4.52 -7.04 3.31
CA VAL A 55 3.61 -5.92 3.63
C VAL A 55 2.45 -5.85 2.65
N THR A 56 1.23 -5.67 3.17
CA THR A 56 0.05 -5.42 2.36
C THR A 56 -0.96 -4.55 3.09
N GLY A 57 -1.75 -3.80 2.32
CA GLY A 57 -2.82 -2.97 2.83
C GLY A 57 -3.70 -2.47 1.69
N GLY A 58 -4.93 -2.09 2.05
CA GLY A 58 -5.92 -1.56 1.13
C GLY A 58 -6.27 -0.09 1.39
N SER A 59 -6.57 0.68 0.35
CA SER A 59 -6.95 2.10 0.47
C SER A 59 -5.84 2.89 1.18
N GLY A 60 -6.08 3.52 2.33
CA GLY A 60 -5.01 4.09 3.17
C GLY A 60 -3.87 3.09 3.45
N GLY A 61 -4.19 1.83 3.78
CA GLY A 61 -3.17 0.79 3.92
C GLY A 61 -2.38 0.53 2.62
N GLY A 62 -2.99 0.76 1.45
CA GLY A 62 -2.32 0.69 0.15
C GLY A 62 -1.34 1.85 -0.07
N VAL A 63 -1.73 3.06 0.35
CA VAL A 63 -0.83 4.23 0.39
C VAL A 63 0.39 3.91 1.27
N LEU A 64 0.14 3.44 2.49
CA LEU A 64 1.21 3.10 3.44
C LEU A 64 2.07 1.93 2.95
N THR A 65 1.48 0.92 2.28
CA THR A 65 2.26 -0.16 1.67
C THR A 65 3.25 0.37 0.62
N ALA A 66 2.79 1.24 -0.29
CA ALA A 66 3.63 1.85 -1.31
C ALA A 66 4.67 2.81 -0.69
N TRP A 67 4.27 3.58 0.32
CA TRP A 67 5.15 4.47 1.09
C TRP A 67 6.26 3.72 1.81
N ILE A 68 5.93 2.59 2.46
CA ILE A 68 6.87 1.73 3.18
C ILE A 68 7.97 1.22 2.25
N VAL A 69 7.60 0.65 1.10
CA VAL A 69 8.61 0.12 0.15
C VAL A 69 9.40 1.20 -0.57
N GLY A 70 8.93 2.45 -0.56
CA GLY A 70 9.70 3.62 -1.00
C GLY A 70 10.73 4.11 0.03
N LYS A 71 10.61 3.69 1.31
CA LYS A 71 11.49 4.11 2.41
C LYS A 71 12.43 3.03 2.92
N THR A 72 12.14 1.75 2.70
CA THR A 72 12.96 0.63 3.19
C THR A 72 12.94 -0.57 2.26
N ASN A 73 13.99 -1.39 2.31
CA ASN A 73 14.14 -2.62 1.54
C ASN A 73 14.02 -3.90 2.39
N ARG A 74 13.57 -3.78 3.65
CA ARG A 74 13.47 -4.93 4.58
C ARG A 74 12.37 -5.94 4.23
N PHE A 75 11.41 -5.55 3.40
CA PHE A 75 10.31 -6.43 2.96
C PHE A 75 10.68 -7.17 1.68
N LYS A 76 10.52 -8.50 1.68
CA LYS A 76 10.80 -9.39 0.54
C LYS A 76 9.81 -9.20 -0.60
N ALA A 77 8.55 -8.94 -0.28
CA ALA A 77 7.55 -8.54 -1.26
C ALA A 77 6.46 -7.68 -0.61
N ALA A 78 5.77 -6.92 -1.45
CA ALA A 78 4.64 -6.10 -1.07
C ALA A 78 3.42 -6.37 -1.96
N ALA A 79 2.23 -6.11 -1.43
CA ALA A 79 1.00 -6.12 -2.19
C ALA A 79 0.15 -4.89 -1.81
N THR A 80 0.20 -3.86 -2.64
CA THR A 80 -0.60 -2.65 -2.44
C THR A 80 -1.95 -2.79 -3.13
N GLN A 81 -3.03 -2.53 -2.40
CA GLN A 81 -4.40 -2.70 -2.88
C GLN A 81 -5.14 -1.37 -2.89
N LYS A 82 -5.77 -1.03 -4.02
CA LYS A 82 -6.52 0.21 -4.28
C LYS A 82 -5.85 1.45 -3.65
N PRO A 83 -4.56 1.70 -3.95
CA PRO A 83 -3.81 2.77 -3.32
C PRO A 83 -4.13 4.13 -3.92
N VAL A 84 -3.93 5.17 -3.11
CA VAL A 84 -3.53 6.50 -3.62
C VAL A 84 -2.02 6.50 -3.78
N ILE A 85 -1.54 6.89 -4.95
CA ILE A 85 -0.14 6.86 -5.36
C ILE A 85 0.36 8.26 -5.72
N ASN A 86 -0.53 9.10 -6.26
CA ASN A 86 -0.26 10.46 -6.67
C ASN A 86 -1.39 11.39 -6.19
N TRP A 87 -1.17 12.05 -5.05
CA TRP A 87 -2.14 12.98 -4.48
C TRP A 87 -2.46 14.17 -5.41
N VAL A 88 -1.55 14.54 -6.32
CA VAL A 88 -1.77 15.64 -7.27
C VAL A 88 -2.94 15.31 -8.21
N SER A 89 -2.98 14.09 -8.76
CA SER A 89 -4.09 13.62 -9.59
C SER A 89 -5.29 13.22 -8.75
N GLU A 90 -5.08 12.46 -7.67
CA GLU A 90 -6.15 11.92 -6.82
C GLU A 90 -7.12 12.99 -6.34
N ALA A 91 -6.59 14.14 -5.90
CA ALA A 91 -7.37 15.25 -5.40
C ALA A 91 -8.40 15.79 -6.41
N LEU A 92 -8.25 15.46 -7.70
CA LEU A 92 -9.11 15.92 -8.79
C LEU A 92 -9.85 14.78 -9.50
N THR A 93 -9.51 13.51 -9.24
CA THR A 93 -10.09 12.35 -9.92
C THR A 93 -10.98 11.51 -9.03
N MET A 94 -10.84 11.61 -7.71
CA MET A 94 -11.64 10.82 -6.76
C MET A 94 -13.07 11.32 -6.59
N ASP A 95 -13.99 10.40 -6.30
CA ASP A 95 -15.41 10.67 -5.99
C ASP A 95 -15.65 11.48 -4.69
N ASN A 96 -14.58 11.80 -3.95
CA ASN A 96 -14.61 12.54 -2.68
C ASN A 96 -13.80 13.86 -2.72
N THR A 97 -13.63 14.43 -3.91
CA THR A 97 -12.79 15.62 -4.19
C THR A 97 -13.01 16.78 -3.20
N LEU A 98 -14.25 17.14 -2.89
CA LEU A 98 -14.57 18.27 -2.00
C LEU A 98 -14.11 18.03 -0.55
N PHE A 99 -14.23 16.80 -0.07
CA PHE A 99 -13.79 16.45 1.28
C PHE A 99 -12.27 16.47 1.38
N THR A 100 -11.58 15.84 0.43
CA THR A 100 -10.11 15.75 0.42
C THR A 100 -9.48 17.15 0.30
N SER A 101 -10.01 17.98 -0.61
CA SER A 101 -9.52 19.37 -0.79
C SER A 101 -9.72 20.24 0.45
N ARG A 102 -10.76 19.98 1.26
CA ARG A 102 -11.07 20.76 2.45
C ARG A 102 -10.29 20.31 3.69
N TYR A 103 -10.05 19.01 3.84
CA TYR A 103 -9.60 18.45 5.13
C TYR A 103 -8.23 17.79 5.08
N TRP A 104 -7.74 17.33 3.92
CA TRP A 104 -6.49 16.57 3.84
C TRP A 104 -5.27 17.42 3.45
N PHE A 105 -5.50 18.63 2.94
CA PHE A 105 -4.48 19.56 2.47
C PHE A 105 -4.80 20.98 2.94
N ALA A 106 -3.77 21.81 3.09
CA ALA A 106 -3.93 23.19 3.55
C ALA A 106 -4.27 24.17 2.41
N LYS A 107 -3.90 23.83 1.18
CA LYS A 107 -4.08 24.62 -0.05
C LYS A 107 -4.53 23.69 -1.17
N LEU A 108 -5.10 24.25 -2.24
CA LEU A 108 -5.56 23.48 -3.39
C LEU A 108 -4.37 22.98 -4.23
N PRO A 109 -4.54 21.92 -5.04
CA PRO A 109 -3.41 21.28 -5.73
C PRO A 109 -2.73 22.18 -6.79
N TRP A 110 -3.42 23.18 -7.33
CA TRP A 110 -2.82 24.18 -8.24
C TRP A 110 -2.16 25.36 -7.51
N GLU A 111 -2.41 25.53 -6.22
CA GLU A 111 -1.80 26.58 -5.39
C GLU A 111 -0.52 26.10 -4.71
N ASP A 112 -0.47 24.81 -4.35
CA ASP A 112 0.70 24.18 -3.72
C ASP A 112 0.86 22.72 -4.19
N PRO A 113 1.23 22.49 -5.46
CA PRO A 113 1.35 21.14 -6.02
C PRO A 113 2.43 20.31 -5.32
N MET A 114 3.45 20.95 -4.74
CA MET A 114 4.54 20.24 -4.08
C MET A 114 4.10 19.63 -2.75
N SER A 115 3.18 20.24 -2.01
CA SER A 115 2.62 19.63 -0.79
C SER A 115 1.87 18.32 -1.05
N TYR A 116 1.28 18.18 -2.25
CA TYR A 116 0.65 16.95 -2.74
C TYR A 116 1.71 15.96 -3.20
N TRP A 117 2.62 16.37 -4.07
CA TRP A 117 3.68 15.51 -4.60
C TRP A 117 4.57 14.91 -3.50
N ASN A 118 4.97 15.71 -2.52
CA ASN A 118 5.85 15.24 -1.43
C ASN A 118 5.20 14.19 -0.52
N ARG A 119 3.86 14.05 -0.56
CA ARG A 119 3.11 13.01 0.17
C ARG A 119 2.67 11.85 -0.73
N SER A 120 2.96 11.92 -2.03
CA SER A 120 2.65 10.87 -3.00
C SER A 120 3.69 9.75 -2.90
N PRO A 121 3.29 8.47 -2.68
CA PRO A 121 4.21 7.34 -2.80
C PRO A 121 4.98 7.29 -4.13
N LEU A 122 4.40 7.83 -5.22
CA LEU A 122 5.08 7.94 -6.51
C LEU A 122 6.38 8.76 -6.45
N SER A 123 6.48 9.75 -5.57
CA SER A 123 7.71 10.54 -5.37
C SER A 123 8.88 9.70 -4.84
N LEU A 124 8.59 8.59 -4.17
CA LEU A 124 9.56 7.65 -3.63
C LEU A 124 9.82 6.46 -4.55
N VAL A 125 9.13 6.36 -5.69
CA VAL A 125 9.22 5.18 -6.57
C VAL A 125 10.63 4.93 -7.06
N GLY A 126 11.48 5.96 -7.14
CA GLY A 126 12.91 5.85 -7.46
C GLY A 126 13.76 5.08 -6.43
N ASN A 127 13.27 4.89 -5.22
CA ASN A 127 13.95 4.14 -4.16
C ASN A 127 13.49 2.68 -4.08
N VAL A 128 12.33 2.35 -4.66
CA VAL A 128 11.71 1.03 -4.51
C VAL A 128 12.59 -0.04 -5.15
N LYS A 129 12.85 -1.12 -4.39
CA LYS A 129 13.46 -2.37 -4.86
C LYS A 129 12.59 -3.59 -4.58
N THR A 130 11.68 -3.50 -3.62
CA THR A 130 10.81 -4.60 -3.21
C THR A 130 9.84 -5.00 -4.34
N PRO A 131 9.82 -6.28 -4.75
CA PRO A 131 8.79 -6.82 -5.64
C PRO A 131 7.39 -6.48 -5.16
N THR A 132 6.58 -5.83 -6.00
CA THR A 132 5.28 -5.29 -5.57
C THR A 132 4.14 -5.73 -6.48
N LEU A 133 3.14 -6.40 -5.91
CA LEU A 133 1.84 -6.64 -6.53
C LEU A 133 0.95 -5.40 -6.35
N VAL A 134 0.29 -4.97 -7.42
CA VAL A 134 -0.69 -3.88 -7.40
C VAL A 134 -2.08 -4.46 -7.70
N VAL A 135 -3.07 -4.18 -6.85
CA VAL A 135 -4.43 -4.72 -7.01
C VAL A 135 -5.45 -3.60 -6.97
N VAL A 136 -6.40 -3.53 -7.89
CA VAL A 136 -7.46 -2.49 -7.90
C VAL A 136 -8.76 -3.01 -8.50
N GLY A 137 -9.90 -2.41 -8.16
CA GLY A 137 -11.18 -2.70 -8.81
C GLY A 137 -11.33 -1.89 -10.09
N SER A 138 -11.93 -2.45 -11.14
CA SER A 138 -12.13 -1.69 -12.39
C SER A 138 -13.10 -0.52 -12.25
N ASP A 139 -13.97 -0.58 -11.24
CA ASP A 139 -15.06 0.37 -11.01
C ASP A 139 -14.82 1.13 -9.69
N ASP A 140 -13.55 1.28 -9.30
CA ASP A 140 -13.13 2.03 -8.14
C ASP A 140 -13.04 3.53 -8.50
N TYR A 141 -13.96 4.33 -7.95
CA TYR A 141 -13.96 5.79 -8.12
C TYR A 141 -13.40 6.54 -6.90
N ARG A 142 -13.13 5.82 -5.80
CA ARG A 142 -12.54 6.42 -4.60
C ARG A 142 -11.03 6.52 -4.75
N THR A 143 -10.40 5.50 -5.31
CA THR A 143 -9.00 5.51 -5.73
C THR A 143 -8.98 5.01 -7.19
N PRO A 144 -9.18 5.91 -8.16
CA PRO A 144 -9.32 5.55 -9.56
C PRO A 144 -8.22 4.64 -10.08
N VAL A 145 -8.56 3.78 -11.06
CA VAL A 145 -7.64 2.78 -11.64
C VAL A 145 -6.30 3.41 -12.10
N SER A 146 -6.33 4.68 -12.51
CA SER A 146 -5.15 5.46 -12.88
C SER A 146 -4.07 5.51 -11.78
N GLU A 147 -4.43 5.49 -10.51
CA GLU A 147 -3.45 5.46 -9.40
C GLU A 147 -2.63 4.16 -9.41
N SER A 148 -3.31 3.03 -9.63
CA SER A 148 -2.66 1.72 -9.72
C SER A 148 -1.87 1.54 -11.02
N GLU A 149 -2.37 2.08 -12.13
CA GLU A 149 -1.66 2.07 -13.42
C GLU A 149 -0.39 2.92 -13.37
N GLN A 150 -0.44 4.11 -12.77
CA GLN A 150 0.73 4.97 -12.56
C GLN A 150 1.82 4.21 -11.79
N TYR A 151 1.47 3.55 -10.69
CA TYR A 151 2.45 2.83 -9.88
C TYR A 151 3.02 1.60 -10.60
N TYR A 152 2.15 0.80 -11.22
CA TYR A 152 2.58 -0.37 -12.00
C TYR A 152 3.55 0.03 -13.12
N ALA A 153 3.21 1.05 -13.91
CA ALA A 153 4.07 1.54 -14.98
C ALA A 153 5.40 2.10 -14.44
N ALA A 154 5.36 2.85 -13.34
CA ALA A 154 6.58 3.38 -12.72
C ALA A 154 7.50 2.26 -12.20
N LEU A 155 6.94 1.22 -11.58
CA LEU A 155 7.70 0.04 -11.14
C LEU A 155 8.31 -0.73 -12.33
N GLN A 156 7.57 -0.87 -13.44
CA GLN A 156 8.08 -1.44 -14.68
C GLN A 156 9.26 -0.64 -15.24
N ILE A 157 9.15 0.69 -15.30
CA ILE A 157 10.25 1.58 -15.72
C ILE A 157 11.48 1.42 -14.82
N ARG A 158 11.28 1.21 -13.51
CA ARG A 158 12.35 0.96 -12.55
C ARG A 158 12.96 -0.44 -12.66
N GLY A 159 12.39 -1.35 -13.45
CA GLY A 159 12.78 -2.75 -13.50
C GLY A 159 12.47 -3.52 -12.21
N VAL A 160 11.56 -3.02 -11.37
CA VAL A 160 11.11 -3.72 -10.17
C VAL A 160 10.12 -4.81 -10.58
N PRO A 161 10.27 -6.07 -10.14
CA PRO A 161 9.28 -7.09 -10.40
C PRO A 161 7.90 -6.66 -9.89
N THR A 162 6.92 -6.63 -10.78
CA THR A 162 5.57 -6.12 -10.48
C THR A 162 4.52 -6.82 -11.33
N ALA A 163 3.29 -6.82 -10.84
CA ALA A 163 2.11 -7.30 -11.54
C ALA A 163 0.92 -6.39 -11.18
N LEU A 164 -0.02 -6.23 -12.11
CA LEU A 164 -1.26 -5.48 -11.90
C LEU A 164 -2.47 -6.41 -12.02
N VAL A 165 -3.26 -6.52 -10.95
CA VAL A 165 -4.52 -7.26 -10.91
C VAL A 165 -5.68 -6.26 -10.89
N LYS A 166 -6.44 -6.20 -11.98
CA LYS A 166 -7.69 -5.45 -12.06
C LYS A 166 -8.87 -6.39 -11.84
N VAL A 167 -9.61 -6.18 -10.75
CA VAL A 167 -10.79 -7.00 -10.39
C VAL A 167 -12.02 -6.47 -11.13
N PRO A 168 -12.60 -7.22 -12.10
CA PRO A 168 -13.66 -6.69 -12.95
C PRO A 168 -14.96 -6.43 -12.18
N GLY A 169 -15.54 -5.24 -12.38
CA GLY A 169 -16.79 -4.79 -11.77
C GLY A 169 -16.71 -4.53 -10.26
N ALA A 170 -15.52 -4.52 -9.67
CA ALA A 170 -15.35 -4.28 -8.24
C ALA A 170 -15.18 -2.77 -7.99
N SER A 171 -15.97 -2.23 -7.07
CA SER A 171 -15.82 -0.87 -6.55
C SER A 171 -14.91 -0.83 -5.31
N HIS A 172 -14.61 0.38 -4.81
CA HIS A 172 -13.75 0.56 -3.64
C HIS A 172 -14.24 -0.21 -2.40
N GLY A 173 -15.52 -0.07 -2.07
CA GLY A 173 -16.17 -0.78 -0.95
C GLY A 173 -16.61 -2.20 -1.29
N GLY A 174 -16.88 -2.47 -2.58
CA GLY A 174 -17.32 -3.77 -3.09
C GLY A 174 -16.19 -4.78 -3.35
N PHE A 175 -14.97 -4.47 -2.92
CA PHE A 175 -13.76 -5.21 -3.29
C PHE A 175 -13.72 -6.67 -2.78
N THR A 176 -14.59 -7.03 -1.83
CA THR A 176 -14.78 -8.38 -1.29
C THR A 176 -16.20 -8.91 -1.49
N ALA A 177 -17.06 -8.17 -2.20
CA ALA A 177 -18.50 -8.49 -2.30
C ALA A 177 -18.79 -9.77 -3.09
N ARG A 178 -17.93 -10.13 -4.06
CA ARG A 178 -18.02 -11.40 -4.79
C ARG A 178 -17.04 -12.41 -4.19
N PRO A 179 -17.52 -13.52 -3.57
CA PRO A 179 -16.65 -14.46 -2.88
C PRO A 179 -15.52 -15.05 -3.75
N SER A 180 -15.83 -15.39 -5.02
CA SER A 180 -14.84 -15.92 -5.97
C SER A 180 -13.71 -14.91 -6.27
N GLN A 181 -14.06 -13.64 -6.45
CA GLN A 181 -13.07 -12.57 -6.66
C GLN A 181 -12.28 -12.27 -5.37
N SER A 182 -12.93 -12.32 -4.21
CA SER A 182 -12.28 -12.17 -2.91
C SER A 182 -11.22 -13.27 -2.70
N ALA A 183 -11.59 -14.52 -2.94
CA ALA A 183 -10.69 -15.67 -2.87
C ALA A 183 -9.55 -15.58 -3.88
N ALA A 184 -9.84 -15.28 -5.15
CA ALA A 184 -8.82 -15.14 -6.19
C ALA A 184 -7.78 -14.06 -5.86
N LYS A 185 -8.21 -12.92 -5.31
CA LYS A 185 -7.32 -11.86 -4.85
C LYS A 185 -6.45 -12.30 -3.68
N ALA A 186 -7.02 -12.95 -2.68
CA ALA A 186 -6.24 -13.49 -1.56
C ALA A 186 -5.19 -14.48 -2.05
N SER A 187 -5.57 -15.41 -2.95
CA SER A 187 -4.65 -16.35 -3.58
C SER A 187 -3.55 -15.66 -4.38
N ALA A 188 -3.85 -14.57 -5.11
CA ALA A 188 -2.85 -13.80 -5.85
C ALA A 188 -1.81 -13.15 -4.92
N ILE A 189 -2.25 -12.59 -3.78
CA ILE A 189 -1.36 -12.00 -2.78
C ILE A 189 -0.47 -13.07 -2.14
N LEU A 190 -1.07 -14.21 -1.74
CA LEU A 190 -0.32 -15.33 -1.16
C LEU A 190 0.69 -15.91 -2.15
N ALA A 191 0.29 -16.12 -3.41
CA ALA A 191 1.19 -16.59 -4.45
C ALA A 191 2.34 -15.61 -4.73
N TRP A 192 2.08 -14.31 -4.65
CA TRP A 192 3.12 -13.28 -4.76
C TRP A 192 4.12 -13.38 -3.60
N PHE A 193 3.65 -13.48 -2.36
CA PHE A 193 4.54 -13.63 -1.21
C PHE A 193 5.32 -14.95 -1.25
N ASP A 194 4.66 -16.06 -1.59
CA ASP A 194 5.28 -17.38 -1.70
C ASP A 194 6.35 -17.45 -2.79
N ARG A 195 6.25 -16.63 -3.84
CA ARG A 195 7.26 -16.52 -4.89
C ARG A 195 8.57 -15.89 -4.40
N TYR A 196 8.49 -14.96 -3.45
CA TYR A 196 9.62 -14.16 -2.99
C TYR A 196 10.12 -14.52 -1.58
N ARG A 197 9.47 -15.47 -0.90
CA ARG A 197 9.96 -16.02 0.37
C ARG A 197 11.34 -16.66 0.22
N SER A 198 12.16 -16.50 1.24
CA SER A 198 13.46 -17.16 1.33
C SER A 198 13.27 -18.69 1.30
N GLY A 199 14.09 -19.39 0.52
CA GLY A 199 13.99 -20.85 0.34
C GLY A 199 13.00 -21.33 -0.74
N ALA A 200 12.26 -20.45 -1.42
CA ALA A 200 11.36 -20.86 -2.51
C ALA A 200 12.10 -21.57 -3.67
N ALA A 201 13.31 -21.12 -4.02
CA ALA A 201 14.15 -21.76 -5.03
C ALA A 201 14.68 -23.14 -4.58
N ALA A 202 14.95 -23.31 -3.28
CA ALA A 202 15.42 -24.58 -2.72
C ALA A 202 14.33 -25.66 -2.70
N ALA A 203 13.07 -25.27 -2.46
CA ALA A 203 11.93 -26.19 -2.51
C ALA A 203 11.57 -26.60 -3.95
N ALA A 204 11.75 -25.71 -4.94
CA ALA A 204 11.55 -26.04 -6.35
C ALA A 204 12.63 -27.00 -6.87
N ALA A 205 13.88 -26.83 -6.44
CA ALA A 205 15.00 -27.69 -6.82
C ALA A 205 15.02 -29.06 -6.10
N ALA A 206 14.31 -29.21 -4.98
CA ALA A 206 14.20 -30.47 -4.24
C ALA A 206 12.95 -31.30 -4.64
N GLY A 207 12.13 -30.77 -5.54
CA GLY A 207 10.92 -31.42 -6.07
C GLY A 207 11.07 -31.93 -7.51
N GLU A 208 12.27 -31.85 -8.09
CA GLU A 208 12.70 -32.54 -9.32
C GLU A 208 13.56 -33.77 -8.96
#